data_AF-A0A174PQU4-F1
#
_entry.id   AF-A0A174PQU4-F1
#
_cell.length_a   1.000
_cell.length_b   1.000
_cell.length_c   1.000
_cell.angle_alpha   90.00
_cell.angle_beta   90.00
_cell.angle_gamma   90.00
#
_symmetry.space_group_name_H-M   'P 1'
#
loop_
_entity.id
_entity.type
_entity.pdbx_description
1 polymer ?
#
loop_
_entity_poly.entity_id
_entity_poly.type
_entity_poly.pdbx_seq_one_letter_code
_entity_poly.pdbx_strand_id
1 'polypeptide(L)'
;MDTSTYEIMKECNSGCRMAVNSIEQLVAYLKNQELQELLSKYKEDYEKMERESIRLSEGKLQEEKFSEKAAETFAWISAEVKMMFNDDTSKIAEMMIDGANMGIKSITEKLNRYSEAEKESISLAKKFEKTCEKLIQDMKKYL
;
A
#
# COMPACT_ATOMS: atom_id res chain seq x y z
N MET A 1 -11.97 14.24 -15.48
CA MET A 1 -11.33 12.91 -15.46
C MET A 1 -12.15 11.84 -16.19
N ASP A 2 -11.51 11.03 -17.03
CA ASP A 2 -12.08 9.86 -17.72
C ASP A 2 -12.09 8.57 -16.86
N THR A 3 -12.75 7.52 -17.36
CA THR A 3 -12.92 6.25 -16.62
C THR A 3 -11.61 5.52 -16.40
N SER A 4 -10.72 5.50 -17.39
CA SER A 4 -9.43 4.81 -17.32
C SER A 4 -8.54 5.44 -16.25
N THR A 5 -8.49 6.78 -16.22
CA THR A 5 -7.80 7.55 -15.18
C THR A 5 -8.39 7.31 -13.79
N TYR A 6 -9.73 7.32 -13.66
CA TYR A 6 -10.39 7.07 -12.38
C TYR A 6 -10.06 5.68 -11.82
N GLU A 7 -10.12 4.64 -12.65
CA GLU A 7 -9.88 3.26 -12.22
C GLU A 7 -8.45 3.02 -11.74
N ILE A 8 -7.45 3.64 -12.37
CA ILE A 8 -6.06 3.58 -11.90
C ILE A 8 -5.90 4.34 -10.58
N MET A 9 -6.46 5.55 -10.48
CA MET A 9 -6.35 6.36 -9.26
C MET A 9 -7.06 5.71 -8.08
N LYS A 10 -8.21 5.09 -8.31
CA LYS A 10 -8.94 4.30 -7.31
C LYS A 10 -8.08 3.16 -6.75
N GLU A 11 -7.45 2.37 -7.61
CA GLU A 11 -6.59 1.28 -7.17
C GLU A 11 -5.36 1.79 -6.41
N CYS A 12 -4.71 2.84 -6.91
CA CYS A 12 -3.57 3.46 -6.26
C CYS A 12 -3.94 4.02 -4.88
N ASN A 13 -5.08 4.70 -4.77
CA ASN A 13 -5.58 5.26 -3.52
C ASN A 13 -5.88 4.16 -2.50
N SER A 14 -6.62 3.12 -2.91
CA SER A 14 -6.94 1.97 -2.06
C SER A 14 -5.67 1.28 -1.59
N GLY A 15 -4.71 1.04 -2.48
CA GLY A 15 -3.41 0.42 -2.14
C GLY A 15 -2.62 1.26 -1.12
N CYS A 16 -2.57 2.58 -1.29
CA CYS A 16 -1.91 3.47 -0.33
C CYS A 16 -2.59 3.46 1.04
N ARG A 17 -3.92 3.59 1.09
CA ARG A 17 -4.68 3.54 2.34
C ARG A 17 -4.49 2.22 3.06
N MET A 18 -4.51 1.10 2.33
CA MET A 18 -4.26 -0.21 2.90
C MET A 18 -2.85 -0.26 3.52
N ALA A 19 -1.82 0.15 2.76
CA ALA A 19 -0.44 0.14 3.25
C ALA A 19 -0.24 1.02 4.50
N VAL A 20 -0.79 2.23 4.52
CA VAL A 20 -0.72 3.14 5.68
C VAL A 20 -1.29 2.47 6.92
N ASN A 21 -2.50 1.92 6.82
CA ASN A 21 -3.14 1.28 7.96
C ASN A 21 -2.43 0.00 8.40
N SER A 22 -1.95 -0.83 7.45
CA SER A 22 -1.16 -2.02 7.77
C SER A 22 0.08 -1.64 8.59
N ILE A 23 0.79 -0.59 8.17
CA ILE A 23 1.97 -0.09 8.88
C ILE A 23 1.60 0.39 10.29
N GLU A 24 0.53 1.16 10.45
CA GLU A 24 0.08 1.64 11.76
C GLU A 24 -0.24 0.48 12.72
N GLN A 25 -0.88 -0.57 12.23
CA GLN A 25 -1.18 -1.75 13.04
C GLN A 25 0.08 -2.52 13.43
N LEU A 26 1.01 -2.72 12.49
CA LEU A 26 2.20 -3.53 12.72
C LEU A 26 3.26 -2.81 13.57
N VAL A 27 3.42 -1.50 13.40
CA VAL A 27 4.38 -0.69 14.18
C VAL A 27 4.08 -0.71 15.67
N ALA A 28 2.81 -0.87 16.07
CA ALA A 28 2.42 -1.03 17.47
C ALA A 28 3.04 -2.27 18.16
N TYR A 29 3.48 -3.27 17.39
CA TYR A 29 4.05 -4.52 17.89
C TYR A 29 5.55 -4.66 17.61
N LEU A 30 6.14 -3.76 16.80
CA LEU A 30 7.56 -3.77 16.52
C LEU A 30 8.36 -3.31 17.76
N LYS A 31 9.46 -4.00 18.06
CA LYS A 31 10.50 -3.46 18.96
C LYS A 31 11.76 -3.03 18.23
N ASN A 32 11.98 -3.56 17.02
CA ASN A 32 13.10 -3.16 16.19
C ASN A 32 12.92 -1.70 15.72
N GLN A 33 13.68 -0.79 16.34
CA GLN A 33 13.59 0.64 16.07
C GLN A 33 13.98 0.99 14.62
N GLU A 34 14.96 0.31 14.04
CA GLU A 34 15.37 0.54 12.64
C GLU A 34 14.22 0.22 11.68
N LEU A 35 13.52 -0.89 11.89
CA LEU A 35 12.37 -1.28 11.10
C LEU A 35 11.18 -0.33 11.33
N GLN A 36 10.95 0.14 12.56
CA GLN A 36 9.92 1.15 12.83
C GLN A 36 10.18 2.46 12.06
N GLU A 37 11.41 2.96 12.09
CA GLU A 37 11.81 4.18 11.36
C GLU A 37 11.69 3.99 9.84
N LEU A 38 12.06 2.81 9.34
CA LEU A 38 11.91 2.46 7.93
C LEU A 38 10.44 2.44 7.50
N LEU A 39 9.57 1.75 8.24
CA LEU A 39 8.15 1.68 7.94
C LEU A 39 7.46 3.05 8.06
N SER A 40 7.91 3.89 8.99
CA SER A 40 7.41 5.27 9.12
C SER A 40 7.68 6.09 7.86
N LYS A 41 8.87 5.95 7.24
CA LYS A 41 9.18 6.60 5.95
C LYS A 41 8.29 6.10 4.81
N TYR A 42 8.06 4.78 4.74
CA TYR A 42 7.15 4.21 3.76
C TYR A 42 5.71 4.70 3.94
N LYS A 43 5.25 4.79 5.20
CA LYS A 43 3.94 5.35 5.52
C LYS A 43 3.79 6.76 4.95
N GLU A 44 4.76 7.65 5.20
CA GLU A 44 4.73 9.01 4.65
C GLU A 44 4.69 9.03 3.12
N ASP A 45 5.42 8.14 2.46
CA ASP A 45 5.41 8.02 1.00
C ASP A 45 4.05 7.57 0.47
N TYR A 46 3.41 6.59 1.13
CA TYR A 46 2.05 6.17 0.81
C TYR A 46 1.02 7.27 1.05
N GLU A 47 1.10 8.00 2.17
CA GLU A 47 0.20 9.14 2.44
C GLU A 47 0.35 10.26 1.40
N LYS A 48 1.58 10.54 0.94
CA LYS A 48 1.82 11.52 -0.14
C LYS A 48 1.18 11.05 -1.45
N MET A 49 1.31 9.77 -1.79
CA MET A 49 0.69 9.20 -2.99
C MET A 49 -0.83 9.13 -2.88
N GLU A 50 -1.37 8.86 -1.69
CA GLU A 50 -2.81 8.91 -1.42
C GLU A 50 -3.36 10.32 -1.71
N ARG A 51 -2.76 11.35 -1.12
CA ARG A 51 -3.19 12.75 -1.36
C ARG A 51 -3.13 13.12 -2.84
N GLU A 52 -2.08 12.68 -3.52
CA GLU A 52 -1.93 12.93 -4.96
C GLU A 52 -2.98 12.19 -5.79
N SER A 53 -3.32 10.94 -5.45
CA SER A 53 -4.39 10.20 -6.13
C SER A 53 -5.75 10.87 -5.94
N ILE A 54 -6.03 11.43 -4.76
CA ILE A 54 -7.24 12.22 -4.51
C ILE A 54 -7.25 13.48 -5.40
N ARG A 55 -6.13 14.19 -5.47
CA ARG A 55 -5.98 15.38 -6.34
C ARG A 55 -6.22 15.05 -7.81
N LEU A 56 -5.56 14.02 -8.33
CA LEU A 56 -5.71 13.56 -9.71
C LEU A 56 -7.12 13.04 -10.01
N SER A 57 -7.83 12.55 -8.98
CA SER A 57 -9.22 12.14 -9.09
C SER A 57 -10.25 13.27 -8.98
N GLU A 58 -9.82 14.53 -8.96
CA GLU A 58 -10.68 15.71 -8.74
C GLU A 58 -11.46 15.61 -7.41
N GLY A 59 -10.87 14.99 -6.39
CA GLY A 59 -11.47 14.80 -5.06
C GLY A 59 -12.44 13.63 -4.94
N LYS A 60 -12.77 12.92 -6.03
CA LYS A 60 -13.78 11.84 -6.04
C LYS A 60 -13.46 10.68 -5.09
N LEU A 61 -12.18 10.47 -4.77
CA LEU A 61 -11.73 9.40 -3.86
C LEU A 61 -11.73 9.81 -2.38
N GLN A 62 -12.01 11.08 -2.06
CA GLN A 62 -11.98 11.57 -0.67
C GLN A 62 -13.05 10.89 0.20
N GLU A 63 -14.24 10.68 -0.36
CA GLU A 63 -15.37 10.03 0.31
C GLU A 63 -15.53 8.56 -0.06
N GLU A 64 -14.59 7.98 -0.84
CA GLU A 64 -14.67 6.57 -1.14
C GLU A 64 -14.60 5.76 0.14
N LYS A 65 -15.68 5.01 0.38
CA LYS A 65 -15.79 4.13 1.52
C LYS A 65 -14.68 3.10 1.47
N PHE A 66 -14.28 2.71 2.67
CA PHE A 66 -13.41 1.59 2.92
C PHE A 66 -13.86 0.37 2.12
N SER A 67 -13.02 -0.10 1.19
CA SER A 67 -13.38 -1.19 0.27
C SER A 67 -13.40 -2.54 0.97
N GLU A 68 -14.17 -3.50 0.44
CA GLU A 68 -14.21 -4.87 0.93
C GLU A 68 -12.81 -5.50 0.97
N LYS A 69 -12.01 -5.29 -0.08
CA LYS A 69 -10.61 -5.71 -0.19
C LYS A 69 -9.73 -5.14 0.93
N ALA A 70 -9.99 -3.89 1.34
CA ALA A 70 -9.31 -3.32 2.47
C ALA A 70 -9.72 -4.05 3.76
N ALA A 71 -11.02 -4.25 4.00
CA ALA A 71 -11.52 -5.00 5.17
C ALA A 71 -10.95 -6.43 5.26
N GLU A 72 -10.83 -7.14 4.14
CA GLU A 72 -10.17 -8.45 4.08
C GLU A 72 -8.71 -8.37 4.52
N THR A 73 -7.98 -7.36 4.03
CA THR A 73 -6.57 -7.13 4.41
C THR A 73 -6.44 -6.86 5.91
N PHE A 74 -7.36 -6.10 6.50
CA PHE A 74 -7.41 -5.90 7.95
C PHE A 74 -7.67 -7.17 8.72
N ALA A 75 -8.63 -7.97 8.28
CA ALA A 75 -8.97 -9.21 8.94
C ALA A 75 -7.77 -10.18 8.93
N TRP A 76 -7.07 -10.28 7.80
CA TRP A 76 -5.85 -11.06 7.67
C TRP A 76 -4.74 -10.55 8.59
N ILE A 77 -4.40 -9.25 8.55
CA ILE A 77 -3.38 -8.66 9.44
C ILE A 77 -3.71 -8.90 10.91
N SER A 78 -4.97 -8.67 11.29
CA SER A 78 -5.43 -8.89 12.66
C SER A 78 -5.31 -10.34 13.09
N ALA A 79 -5.48 -11.30 12.17
CA ALA A 79 -5.30 -12.72 12.44
C ALA A 79 -3.82 -13.08 12.63
N GLU A 80 -2.95 -12.62 11.72
CA GLU A 80 -1.49 -12.85 11.81
C GLU A 80 -0.90 -12.25 13.09
N VAL A 81 -1.23 -11.00 13.41
CA VAL A 81 -0.77 -10.32 14.63
C VAL A 81 -1.22 -11.05 15.90
N LYS A 82 -2.41 -11.66 15.92
CA LYS A 82 -2.87 -12.48 17.07
C LYS A 82 -2.07 -13.78 17.22
N MET A 83 -1.53 -14.32 16.13
CA MET A 83 -0.72 -15.52 16.13
C MET A 83 0.77 -15.23 16.38
N MET A 84 1.20 -13.97 16.23
CA MET A 84 2.55 -13.55 16.54
C MET A 84 2.84 -13.69 18.03
N PHE A 85 3.93 -14.39 18.35
CA PHE A 85 4.55 -14.31 19.67
C PHE A 85 5.51 -13.11 19.69
N ASN A 86 5.67 -12.51 20.86
CA ASN A 86 6.42 -11.25 21.05
C ASN A 86 7.77 -11.25 20.26
N ASP A 87 8.06 -10.15 19.54
CA ASP A 87 9.32 -9.87 18.83
C ASP A 87 9.57 -10.49 17.42
N ASP A 88 8.54 -10.97 16.70
CA ASP A 88 8.77 -11.55 15.38
C ASP A 88 8.90 -10.52 14.23
N THR A 89 10.06 -9.85 14.18
CA THR A 89 10.45 -8.94 13.09
C THR A 89 10.37 -9.62 11.71
N SER A 90 10.65 -10.93 11.64
CA SER A 90 10.59 -11.69 10.39
C SER A 90 9.15 -11.87 9.90
N LYS A 91 8.22 -12.12 10.82
CA LYS A 91 6.80 -12.22 10.48
C LYS A 91 6.23 -10.90 9.97
N ILE A 92 6.61 -9.78 10.58
CA ILE A 92 6.20 -8.45 10.08
C ILE A 92 6.79 -8.18 8.70
N ALA A 93 8.05 -8.54 8.47
CA ALA A 93 8.69 -8.39 7.17
C ALA A 93 7.98 -9.23 6.09
N GLU A 94 7.62 -10.48 6.39
CA GLU A 94 6.81 -11.35 5.54
C GLU A 94 5.46 -10.69 5.19
N MET A 95 4.74 -10.19 6.20
CA MET A 95 3.44 -9.54 6.00
C MET A 95 3.52 -8.30 5.11
N MET A 96 4.57 -7.50 5.28
CA MET A 96 4.81 -6.31 4.45
C MET A 96 5.17 -6.69 3.00
N ILE A 97 5.92 -7.77 2.79
CA ILE A 97 6.24 -8.30 1.46
C ILE A 97 4.98 -8.80 0.76
N ASP A 98 4.13 -9.56 1.46
CA ASP A 98 2.87 -10.07 0.90
C ASP A 98 1.93 -8.92 0.50
N GLY A 99 1.78 -7.93 1.37
CA GLY A 99 1.03 -6.71 1.08
C GLY A 99 1.55 -5.97 -0.16
N ALA A 100 2.87 -5.82 -0.27
CA ALA A 100 3.50 -5.16 -1.41
C ALA A 100 3.33 -5.95 -2.72
N ASN A 101 3.46 -7.28 -2.69
CA ASN A 101 3.22 -8.14 -3.84
C ASN A 101 1.77 -8.05 -4.34
N MET A 102 0.80 -8.02 -3.42
CA MET A 102 -0.62 -7.81 -3.77
C MET A 102 -0.84 -6.44 -4.41
N GLY A 103 -0.20 -5.39 -3.86
CA GLY A 103 -0.23 -4.04 -4.42
C GLY A 103 0.31 -3.97 -5.85
N ILE A 104 1.50 -4.54 -6.09
CA ILE A 104 2.12 -4.63 -7.42
C ILE A 104 1.17 -5.33 -8.38
N LYS A 105 0.74 -6.56 -8.07
CA LYS A 105 -0.15 -7.32 -8.95
C LYS A 105 -1.38 -6.50 -9.35
N SER A 106 -2.05 -5.89 -8.38
CA SER A 106 -3.29 -5.16 -8.61
C SER A 106 -3.10 -3.91 -9.46
N ILE A 107 -2.05 -3.12 -9.20
CA ILE A 107 -1.79 -1.90 -9.97
C ILE A 107 -1.32 -2.22 -11.39
N THR A 108 -0.50 -3.26 -11.56
CA THR A 108 -0.03 -3.70 -12.88
C THR A 108 -1.21 -4.18 -13.74
N GLU A 109 -2.17 -4.91 -13.17
CA GLU A 109 -3.41 -5.32 -13.86
C GLU A 109 -4.21 -4.10 -14.35
N LYS A 110 -4.35 -3.06 -13.52
CA LYS A 110 -5.03 -1.81 -13.91
C LYS A 110 -4.26 -1.06 -15.00
N LEU A 111 -2.94 -0.92 -14.88
CA LEU A 111 -2.08 -0.28 -15.88
C LEU A 111 -2.16 -0.96 -17.26
N ASN A 112 -2.24 -2.29 -17.28
CA ASN A 112 -2.39 -3.06 -18.51
C ASN A 112 -3.77 -2.89 -19.15
N ARG A 113 -4.82 -2.75 -18.34
CA ARG A 113 -6.20 -2.60 -18.83
C ARG A 113 -6.52 -1.18 -19.28
N TYR A 114 -5.94 -0.17 -18.65
CA TYR A 114 -6.27 1.25 -18.81
C TYR A 114 -5.07 2.05 -19.31
N SER A 115 -4.42 1.56 -20.37
CA SER A 115 -3.17 2.12 -20.91
C SER A 115 -3.29 3.55 -21.45
N GLU A 116 -4.51 3.98 -21.76
CA GLU A 116 -4.90 5.28 -22.29
C GLU A 116 -5.22 6.33 -21.21
N ALA A 117 -5.07 5.97 -19.93
CA ALA A 117 -5.23 6.91 -18.82
C ALA A 117 -4.26 8.10 -18.91
N GLU A 118 -4.59 9.19 -18.22
CA GLU A 118 -3.77 10.39 -18.18
C GLU A 118 -2.33 10.08 -17.70
N LYS A 119 -1.35 10.74 -18.33
CA LYS A 119 0.08 10.49 -18.09
C LYS A 119 0.48 10.68 -16.62
N GLU A 120 -0.11 11.64 -15.93
CA GLU A 120 0.16 11.89 -14.51
C GLU A 120 -0.31 10.71 -13.64
N SER A 121 -1.48 10.16 -13.94
CA SER A 121 -2.05 9.00 -13.25
C SER A 121 -1.26 7.73 -13.49
N ILE A 122 -0.81 7.49 -14.73
CA ILE A 122 0.12 6.39 -15.04
C ILE A 122 1.45 6.57 -14.28
N SER A 123 1.96 7.79 -14.19
CA SER A 123 3.19 8.10 -13.47
C SER A 123 3.08 7.81 -11.98
N LEU A 124 1.97 8.21 -11.35
CA LEU A 124 1.71 7.94 -9.93
C LEU A 124 1.56 6.43 -9.65
N ALA A 125 0.83 5.70 -10.50
CA ALA A 125 0.68 4.25 -10.39
C ALA A 125 2.03 3.52 -10.48
N LYS A 126 2.90 3.91 -11.42
CA LYS A 126 4.26 3.38 -11.52
C LYS A 126 5.14 3.76 -10.33
N LYS A 127 4.91 4.93 -9.73
CA LYS A 127 5.59 5.32 -8.48
C LYS A 127 5.17 4.40 -7.34
N PHE A 128 3.87 4.12 -7.21
CA PHE A 128 3.35 3.17 -6.22
C PHE A 128 3.96 1.77 -6.40
N GLU A 129 3.95 1.23 -7.62
CA GLU A 129 4.58 -0.06 -7.96
C GLU A 129 6.06 -0.11 -7.51
N LYS A 130 6.85 0.91 -7.87
CA LYS A 130 8.27 1.01 -7.47
C LYS A 130 8.47 1.14 -5.95
N THR A 131 7.57 1.84 -5.26
CA THR A 131 7.62 1.93 -3.79
C THR A 131 7.39 0.56 -3.17
N CYS A 132 6.45 -0.24 -3.70
CA CYS A 132 6.23 -1.62 -3.26
C CYS A 132 7.44 -2.52 -3.55
N GLU A 133 8.04 -2.43 -4.74
CA GLU A 133 9.26 -3.19 -5.09
C GLU A 133 10.41 -2.88 -4.14
N LYS A 134 10.60 -1.59 -3.82
CA LYS A 134 11.64 -1.13 -2.90
C LYS A 134 11.37 -1.63 -1.48
N LEU A 135 10.12 -1.55 -1.01
CA LEU A 135 9.71 -2.10 0.29
C LEU A 135 10.07 -3.58 0.38
N ILE A 136 9.77 -4.37 -0.65
CA ILE A 136 10.13 -5.80 -0.70
C ILE A 136 11.65 -5.99 -0.56
N GLN A 137 12.47 -5.22 -1.27
CA GLN A 137 13.93 -5.36 -1.15
C GLN A 137 14.44 -4.98 0.24
N ASP A 138 13.86 -3.95 0.87
CA ASP A 138 14.27 -3.54 2.21
C ASP A 138 13.81 -4.53 3.28
N MET A 139 12.62 -5.12 3.14
CA MET A 139 12.08 -6.13 4.07
C MET A 139 12.88 -7.44 4.08
N LYS A 140 13.53 -7.81 2.96
CA LYS A 140 14.36 -9.03 2.88
C LYS A 140 15.50 -9.08 3.90
N LYS A 141 15.93 -7.94 4.43
CA LYS A 141 16.98 -7.87 5.47
C LYS A 141 16.50 -8.37 6.83
N TYR A 142 15.18 -8.50 7.01
CA TYR A 142 14.51 -8.81 8.25
C TYR A 142 13.86 -10.21 8.24
N LEU A 143 13.94 -10.93 7.12
CA LEU A 143 13.58 -12.35 6.99
C LEU A 143 14.70 -13.25 7.53
#